data_AF-K2FAH3-F1
#
_entry.id   AF-K2FAH3-F1
#
_cell.length_a   1.000
_cell.length_b   1.000
_cell.length_c   1.000
_cell.angle_alpha   90.00
_cell.angle_beta   90.00
_cell.angle_gamma   90.00
#
_symmetry.space_group_name_H-M   'P 1'
#
loop_
_entity.id
_entity.type
_entity.pdbx_description
1 polymer ?
#
loop_
_entity_poly.entity_id
_entity_poly.type
_entity_poly.pdbx_seq_one_letter_code
_entity_poly.pdbx_strand_id
1 'polypeptide(L)'
;MTDISKERNNLHFRIWMLMIRIIFIFGIPAGIGFFVGKYLDERFSMRPKATVITLLLTFVLSWFITVFEYGKITKKLKALDEKEELEEKSKKNSQDNNL
;
A
#
# COMPACT_ATOMS: atom_id res chain seq x y z
N MET A 1 14.86 -17.38 23.18
CA MET A 1 14.65 -16.40 22.09
C MET A 1 13.92 -15.22 22.72
N THR A 2 14.58 -14.08 22.85
CA THR A 2 14.08 -12.93 23.63
C THR A 2 12.93 -12.22 22.94
N ASP A 3 11.92 -11.80 23.70
CA ASP A 3 10.68 -11.18 23.24
C ASP A 3 10.90 -10.02 22.24
N ILE A 4 11.91 -9.19 22.50
CA ILE A 4 12.36 -8.05 21.69
C ILE A 4 12.74 -8.44 20.24
N SER A 5 13.26 -9.65 20.02
CA SER A 5 13.65 -10.11 18.69
C SER A 5 12.44 -10.44 17.80
N LYS A 6 11.31 -10.81 18.41
CA LYS A 6 10.07 -11.16 17.73
C LYS A 6 9.34 -9.91 17.24
N GLU A 7 9.26 -8.87 18.08
CA GLU A 7 8.69 -7.57 17.74
C GLU A 7 9.46 -6.90 16.59
N ARG A 8 10.79 -6.92 16.64
CA ARG A 8 11.65 -6.35 15.60
C ARG A 8 11.41 -7.01 14.24
N ASN A 9 11.32 -8.35 14.20
CA ASN A 9 11.05 -9.06 12.95
C ASN A 9 9.65 -8.75 12.39
N ASN A 10 8.65 -8.56 13.24
CA ASN A 10 7.30 -8.25 12.80
C ASN A 10 7.22 -6.85 12.16
N LEU A 11 7.94 -5.88 12.73
CA LEU A 11 8.11 -4.54 12.17
C LEU A 11 8.78 -4.56 10.81
N HIS A 12 9.89 -5.30 10.67
CA HIS A 12 10.58 -5.43 9.38
C HIS A 12 9.68 -6.06 8.30
N PHE A 13 8.93 -7.10 8.65
CA PHE A 13 8.01 -7.74 7.71
C PHE A 13 6.88 -6.79 7.26
N ARG A 14 6.30 -6.02 8.19
CA ARG A 14 5.30 -4.98 7.86
C ARG A 14 5.87 -3.91 6.92
N ILE A 15 7.07 -3.40 7.21
CA ILE A 15 7.72 -2.38 6.37
C ILE A 15 8.01 -2.94 4.98
N TRP A 16 8.53 -4.16 4.88
CA TRP A 16 8.82 -4.80 3.60
C TRP A 16 7.56 -4.97 2.74
N MET A 17 6.46 -5.42 3.35
CA MET A 17 5.17 -5.55 2.67
C MET A 17 4.64 -4.18 2.17
N LEU A 18 4.81 -3.12 2.96
CA LEU A 18 4.44 -1.76 2.55
C LEU A 18 5.27 -1.28 1.35
N MET A 19 6.57 -1.55 1.33
CA MET A 19 7.44 -1.19 0.21
C MET A 19 7.00 -1.87 -1.10
N ILE A 20 6.73 -3.17 -1.06
CA ILE A 20 6.24 -3.91 -2.23
C ILE A 20 4.93 -3.33 -2.74
N ARG A 21 4.01 -2.99 -1.83
CA ARG A 21 2.73 -2.42 -2.20
C ARG A 21 2.87 -1.08 -2.91
N ILE A 22 3.77 -0.22 -2.44
CA ILE A 22 4.07 1.07 -3.09
C ILE A 22 4.59 0.84 -4.51
N ILE A 23 5.49 -0.13 -4.71
CA ILE A 23 6.01 -0.47 -6.04
C ILE A 23 4.88 -0.86 -7.00
N PHE A 24 3.89 -1.65 -6.55
CA PHE A 24 2.75 -1.99 -7.41
C PHE A 24 1.83 -0.81 -7.70
N ILE A 25 1.60 0.07 -6.72
CA ILE A 25 0.74 1.25 -6.89
C ILE A 25 1.34 2.24 -7.91
N PHE A 26 2.66 2.40 -7.95
CA PHE A 26 3.32 3.25 -8.94
C PHE A 26 3.67 2.52 -10.24
N GLY A 27 4.08 1.26 -10.16
CA GLY A 27 4.58 0.48 -11.29
C GLY A 27 3.49 0.05 -12.26
N ILE A 28 2.33 -0.39 -11.77
CA ILE A 28 1.23 -0.83 -12.64
C ILE A 28 0.71 0.32 -13.50
N PRO A 29 0.34 1.49 -12.93
CA PRO A 29 -0.15 2.59 -13.75
C PRO A 29 0.95 3.12 -14.66
N ALA A 30 2.19 3.30 -14.19
CA ALA A 30 3.28 3.78 -15.05
C ALA A 30 3.49 2.87 -16.27
N GLY A 31 3.44 1.56 -16.09
CA GLY A 31 3.50 0.59 -17.19
C GLY A 31 2.33 0.75 -18.18
N ILE A 32 1.10 0.85 -17.67
CA ILE A 32 -0.10 1.06 -18.50
C ILE A 32 0.00 2.38 -19.28
N GLY A 33 0.36 3.47 -18.61
CA GLY A 33 0.49 4.80 -19.20
C GLY A 33 1.55 4.84 -20.31
N PHE A 34 2.68 4.16 -20.11
CA PHE A 34 3.71 4.04 -21.13
C PHE A 34 3.21 3.29 -22.38
N PHE A 35 2.55 2.13 -22.19
CA PHE A 35 2.02 1.35 -23.32
C PHE A 35 0.92 2.09 -24.08
N VAL A 36 -0.04 2.69 -23.36
CA VAL A 36 -1.13 3.46 -23.96
C VAL A 36 -0.61 4.71 -24.67
N GLY A 37 0.32 5.44 -24.05
CA GLY A 37 0.94 6.63 -24.63
C GLY A 37 1.70 6.31 -25.92
N LYS A 38 2.49 5.22 -25.92
CA LYS A 38 3.23 4.77 -27.11
C LYS A 38 2.29 4.36 -28.25
N TYR A 39 1.20 3.66 -27.94
CA TYR A 39 0.19 3.27 -28.92
C TYR A 39 -0.50 4.49 -29.56
N LEU A 40 -0.82 5.52 -28.77
CA LEU A 40 -1.40 6.77 -29.26
C LEU A 40 -0.40 7.56 -30.12
N ASP A 41 0.86 7.63 -29.69
CA ASP A 41 1.93 8.32 -30.43
C ASP A 41 2.16 7.70 -31.83
N GLU A 42 2.10 6.38 -31.95
CA GLU A 42 2.21 5.68 -33.24
C GLU A 42 1.00 5.91 -34.14
N ARG A 43 -0.21 5.99 -33.58
CA ARG A 43 -1.44 6.12 -34.36
C ARG A 43 -1.70 7.56 -34.83
N PHE A 44 -1.29 8.56 -34.04
CA PHE A 44 -1.59 9.98 -34.30
C PHE A 44 -0.40 10.79 -34.83
N SER A 45 0.77 10.18 -35.06
CA SER A 45 1.98 10.89 -35.52
C SER A 45 2.44 12.02 -34.57
N MET A 46 2.02 11.99 -33.30
CA MET A 46 2.27 13.05 -32.31
C MET A 46 3.50 12.78 -31.42
N ARG A 47 4.44 11.96 -31.90
CA ARG A 47 5.66 11.59 -31.16
C ARG A 47 6.48 12.83 -30.76
N PRO A 48 6.95 12.95 -29.49
CA PRO A 48 6.67 12.14 -28.30
C PRO A 48 5.67 12.82 -27.33
N LYS A 49 4.84 13.74 -27.82
CA LYS A 49 4.02 14.61 -26.97
C LYS A 49 2.90 13.83 -26.28
N ALA A 50 2.28 12.85 -26.94
CA ALA A 50 1.19 12.10 -26.33
C ALA A 50 1.73 11.16 -25.24
N THR A 51 2.87 10.49 -25.46
CA THR A 51 3.49 9.63 -24.42
C THR A 51 3.80 10.43 -23.15
N VAL A 52 4.38 11.63 -23.29
CA VAL A 52 4.72 12.48 -22.12
C VAL A 52 3.46 12.91 -21.37
N ILE A 53 2.41 13.35 -22.07
CA ILE A 53 1.14 13.77 -21.43
C ILE A 53 0.46 12.58 -20.75
N THR A 54 0.41 11.41 -21.40
CA THR A 54 -0.18 10.20 -20.82
C THR A 54 0.60 9.77 -19.58
N LEU A 55 1.94 9.78 -19.60
CA LEU A 55 2.75 9.49 -18.42
C LEU A 55 2.45 10.45 -17.28
N LEU A 56 2.35 11.75 -17.57
CA LEU A 56 2.08 12.76 -16.55
C LEU A 56 0.69 12.58 -15.93
N LEU A 57 -0.33 12.33 -16.75
CA LEU A 57 -1.68 12.00 -16.27
C LEU A 57 -1.70 10.72 -15.43
N THR A 58 -0.98 9.70 -15.87
CA THR A 58 -0.94 8.41 -15.17
C THR A 58 -0.20 8.51 -13.84
N PHE A 59 0.83 9.36 -13.76
CA PHE A 59 1.50 9.70 -12.52
C PHE A 59 0.56 10.38 -11.51
N VAL A 60 -0.21 11.38 -11.96
CA VAL A 60 -1.20 12.07 -11.11
C VAL A 60 -2.31 11.12 -10.65
N LEU A 61 -2.80 10.25 -11.54
CA LEU A 61 -3.77 9.20 -11.19
C LEU A 61 -3.20 8.21 -10.17
N SER A 62 -1.93 7.81 -10.31
CA SER A 62 -1.26 6.93 -9.34
C SER A 62 -1.20 7.58 -7.96
N TRP A 63 -0.94 8.88 -7.90
CA TRP A 63 -0.93 9.62 -6.63
C TRP A 63 -2.31 9.62 -5.97
N PHE A 64 -3.37 9.85 -6.76
CA PHE A 64 -4.74 9.83 -6.26
C PHE A 64 -5.12 8.44 -5.71
N ILE A 65 -4.76 7.37 -6.44
CA ILE A 65 -4.96 5.99 -6.00
C ILE A 65 -4.17 5.71 -4.72
N THR A 66 -2.91 6.12 -4.67
CA THR A 66 -2.03 5.94 -3.50
C THR A 66 -2.64 6.55 -2.25
N VAL A 67 -3.10 7.81 -2.32
CA VAL A 67 -3.73 8.52 -1.19
C VAL A 67 -4.99 7.79 -0.73
N PHE A 68 -5.81 7.32 -1.66
CA PHE A 68 -7.05 6.61 -1.35
C PHE A 68 -6.78 5.25 -0.70
N GLU A 69 -5.80 4.52 -1.22
CA GLU A 69 -5.43 3.20 -0.72
C GLU A 69 -4.76 3.30 0.66
N TYR A 70 -3.91 4.31 0.87
CA TYR A 70 -3.32 4.60 2.16
C TYR A 70 -4.41 4.84 3.22
N GLY A 71 -5.42 5.66 2.92
CA GLY A 71 -6.55 5.87 3.82
C GLY A 71 -7.31 4.59 4.18
N LYS A 72 -7.49 3.68 3.22
CA LYS A 72 -8.13 2.37 3.45
C LYS A 72 -7.26 1.44 4.29
N ILE A 73 -5.94 1.47 4.09
CA ILE A 73 -4.96 0.71 4.88
C ILE A 73 -4.94 1.20 6.31
N THR A 74 -4.88 2.51 6.55
CA THR A 74 -4.88 3.10 7.88
C THR A 74 -6.14 2.75 8.66
N LYS A 75 -7.31 2.77 8.01
CA LYS A 75 -8.56 2.31 8.63
C LYS A 75 -8.52 0.82 8.99
N LYS A 76 -7.94 -0.03 8.14
CA LYS A 76 -7.79 -1.46 8.43
C LYS A 76 -6.79 -1.73 9.54
N LEU A 77 -5.69 -0.98 9.61
CA LEU A 77 -4.72 -1.07 10.71
C LEU A 77 -5.37 -0.69 12.03
N LYS A 78 -6.06 0.46 12.08
CA LYS A 78 -6.75 0.89 13.30
C LYS A 78 -7.78 -0.13 13.79
N ALA A 79 -8.51 -0.76 12.87
CA ALA A 79 -9.46 -1.82 13.19
C ALA A 79 -8.81 -3.15 13.60
N LEU A 80 -7.52 -3.38 13.30
CA LEU A 80 -6.76 -4.54 13.77
C LEU A 80 -6.16 -4.26 15.15
N ASP A 81 -5.61 -3.07 15.36
CA ASP A 81 -5.05 -2.64 16.65
C ASP A 81 -6.15 -2.62 17.74
N GLU A 82 -7.36 -2.14 17.42
CA GLU A 82 -8.52 -2.20 18.33
C GLU A 82 -8.94 -3.64 18.68
N LYS A 83 -8.74 -4.60 17.77
CA LYS A 83 -9.05 -6.02 18.03
C LYS A 83 -8.00 -6.70 18.89
N GLU A 84 -6.72 -6.40 18.66
CA GLU A 84 -5.62 -6.91 19.48
C GLU A 84 -5.77 -6.44 20.94
N GLU A 85 -6.09 -5.16 21.17
CA GLU A 85 -6.35 -4.64 22.53
C GLU A 85 -7.53 -5.32 23.23
N LEU A 86 -8.60 -5.66 22.49
CA LEU A 86 -9.76 -6.36 23.04
C LEU A 86 -9.46 -7.83 23.36
N GLU A 87 -8.65 -8.49 22.54
CA GLU A 87 -8.17 -9.85 22.82
C GLU A 87 -7.24 -9.91 24.03
N GLU A 88 -6.37 -8.92 24.20
CA GLU A 88 -5.49 -8.83 25.38
C GLU A 88 -6.30 -8.55 26.66
N LYS A 89 -7.26 -7.62 26.62
CA LYS A 89 -8.14 -7.33 27.76
C LYS A 89 -9.02 -8.53 28.15
N SER A 90 -9.53 -9.28 27.18
CA SER A 90 -10.34 -10.47 27.44
C SER A 90 -9.51 -11.61 28.02
N LYS A 91 -8.30 -11.85 27.51
CA LYS A 91 -7.37 -12.83 28.10
C LYS A 91 -6.98 -12.48 29.54
N LYS A 92 -6.74 -11.20 29.83
CA LYS A 92 -6.42 -10.73 31.19
C LYS A 92 -7.59 -10.91 32.17
N ASN A 93 -8.81 -10.54 31.77
CA ASN A 93 -10.02 -10.77 32.57
C ASN A 93 -10.35 -12.26 32.78
N SER A 94 -10.02 -13.14 31.84
CA SER A 94 -10.21 -14.58 32.02
C SER A 94 -9.17 -15.20 32.95
N GLN A 95 -7.97 -14.64 33.06
CA GLN A 95 -6.98 -15.09 34.06
C GLN A 95 -7.34 -14.60 35.48
N ASP A 96 -7.80 -13.35 35.62
CA ASP A 96 -8.19 -12.79 36.92
C ASP A 96 -9.47 -13.44 37.51
N ASN A 97 -10.36 -14.01 36.68
CA ASN A 97 -11.57 -14.72 37.14
C ASN A 97 -11.34 -16.21 37.48
N ASN A 98 -10.14 -16.76 37.27
CA ASN A 98 -9.78 -18.15 37.58
C ASN A 98 -8.81 -18.27 38.77
N LEU A 99 -8.55 -17.16 39.48
CA LEU A 99 -7.78 -17.03 40.72
C LEU A 99 -8.72 -16.65 41.87
#